data_AF-A0A5C1AD06-F1
#
_entry.id   AF-A0A5C1AD06-F1
#
_cell.length_a   1.000
_cell.length_b   1.000
_cell.length_c   1.000
_cell.angle_alpha   90.00
_cell.angle_beta   90.00
_cell.angle_gamma   90.00
#
_symmetry.space_group_name_H-M   'P 1'
#
loop_
_entity.id
_entity.type
_entity.pdbx_description
1 polymer ?
#
loop_
_entity_poly.entity_id
_entity_poly.type
_entity_poly.pdbx_seq_one_letter_code
_entity_poly.pdbx_strand_id
1 'polypeptide(L)'
;MTDAKPTVRPLPYHVCVLVAVTGIWFFLCLPHVTNAGAGLQWGCLLLPLTVVMVASWFRCLVQLADAEKRDRRVVKLWCGCTALGLVIALFTFTPVGLTARVWLSSGSLQQLAGDLLPAGEETPTVDRIAGLFLVEKYETSNDGAVAFYTCESGMCNRAGVLYLPPGTTPPSSVRVEEHLYGPWYRFWWKW
;
A
#
# COMPACT_ATOMS: atom_id res chain seq x y z
N MET A 1 13.37 -53.92 -2.71
CA MET A 1 13.15 -52.66 -3.47
C MET A 1 13.36 -51.50 -2.51
N THR A 2 14.53 -50.87 -2.56
CA THR A 2 14.84 -49.67 -1.76
C THR A 2 14.43 -48.44 -2.55
N ASP A 3 13.38 -47.76 -2.10
CA ASP A 3 12.98 -46.46 -2.62
C ASP A 3 14.10 -45.43 -2.37
N ALA A 4 14.79 -45.03 -3.43
CA ALA A 4 15.75 -43.94 -3.35
C ALA A 4 15.00 -42.63 -3.09
N LYS A 5 15.23 -42.01 -1.92
CA LYS A 5 14.66 -40.69 -1.62
C LYS A 5 15.12 -39.67 -2.68
N PRO A 6 14.21 -38.89 -3.29
CA PRO A 6 14.60 -37.87 -4.23
C PRO A 6 15.48 -36.83 -3.53
N THR A 7 16.75 -36.76 -3.93
CA THR A 7 17.69 -35.74 -3.43
C THR A 7 17.27 -34.37 -3.97
N VAL A 8 16.75 -33.52 -3.09
CA VAL A 8 16.35 -32.14 -3.43
C VAL A 8 17.60 -31.34 -3.74
N ARG A 9 17.79 -30.94 -5.01
CA ARG A 9 18.89 -30.05 -5.39
C ARG A 9 18.67 -28.66 -4.75
N PRO A 10 19.68 -28.04 -4.13
CA PRO A 10 19.57 -26.69 -3.62
C PRO A 10 19.33 -25.70 -4.76
N LEU A 11 18.65 -24.59 -4.45
CA LEU A 11 18.47 -23.50 -5.41
C LEU A 11 19.81 -22.79 -5.64
N PRO A 12 20.05 -22.26 -6.85
CA PRO A 12 21.23 -21.42 -7.10
C PRO A 12 21.22 -20.20 -6.19
N TYR A 13 22.40 -19.82 -5.67
CA TYR A 13 22.55 -18.68 -4.75
C TYR A 13 21.94 -17.38 -5.28
N HIS A 14 22.12 -17.07 -6.57
CA HIS A 14 21.57 -15.87 -7.20
C HIS A 14 20.03 -15.86 -7.21
N VAL A 15 19.36 -17.01 -7.29
CA VAL A 15 17.89 -17.11 -7.19
C VAL A 15 17.45 -16.78 -5.76
N CYS A 16 18.15 -17.30 -4.75
CA CYS A 16 17.86 -17.00 -3.35
C CYS A 16 18.00 -15.50 -3.06
N VAL A 17 19.08 -14.87 -3.57
CA VAL A 17 19.29 -13.42 -3.46
C VAL A 17 18.16 -12.64 -4.14
N LEU A 18 17.77 -13.02 -5.36
CA LEU A 18 16.66 -12.36 -6.07
C LEU A 18 15.34 -12.47 -5.30
N VAL A 19 15.00 -13.65 -4.77
CA VAL A 19 13.81 -13.83 -3.93
C VAL A 19 13.86 -12.95 -2.69
N ALA A 20 15.00 -12.89 -2.00
CA ALA A 20 15.16 -12.07 -0.81
C ALA A 20 15.01 -10.58 -1.13
N VAL A 21 15.67 -10.09 -2.19
CA VAL A 21 15.59 -8.69 -2.63
C VAL A 21 14.17 -8.34 -3.09
N THR A 22 13.51 -9.20 -3.86
CA THR A 22 12.10 -8.99 -4.26
C THR A 22 11.18 -8.95 -3.04
N GLY A 23 11.38 -9.82 -2.05
CA GLY A 23 10.62 -9.83 -0.82
C GLY A 23 10.79 -8.53 -0.03
N ILE A 24 12.05 -8.12 0.21
CA ILE A 24 12.37 -6.86 0.91
C ILE A 24 11.76 -5.67 0.17
N TRP A 25 11.95 -5.59 -1.15
CA TRP A 25 11.37 -4.55 -1.99
C TRP A 25 9.85 -4.48 -1.84
N PHE A 26 9.16 -5.62 -1.93
CA PHE A 26 7.70 -5.69 -1.78
C PHE A 26 7.24 -5.17 -0.41
N PHE A 27 7.88 -5.61 0.68
CA PHE A 27 7.55 -5.16 2.03
C PHE A 27 7.80 -3.67 2.23
N LEU A 28 8.85 -3.10 1.64
CA LEU A 28 9.12 -1.67 1.69
C LEU A 28 8.12 -0.86 0.86
N CYS A 29 7.68 -1.37 -0.30
CA CYS A 29 6.75 -0.66 -1.17
C CYS A 29 5.33 -0.61 -0.61
N LEU A 30 4.90 -1.69 0.07
CA LEU A 30 3.51 -1.90 0.46
C LEU A 30 2.89 -0.74 1.27
N PRO A 31 3.56 -0.16 2.29
CA PRO A 31 3.00 0.98 3.04
C PRO A 31 2.84 2.23 2.17
N HIS A 32 3.78 2.47 1.24
CA HIS A 32 3.79 3.66 0.40
C HIS A 32 2.69 3.62 -0.67
N VAL A 33 2.45 2.45 -1.28
CA VAL A 33 1.41 2.30 -2.32
C VAL A 33 0.00 2.18 -1.75
N THR A 34 -0.14 1.94 -0.45
CA THR A 34 -1.45 1.85 0.23
C THR A 34 -1.80 3.11 1.03
N ASN A 35 -0.93 4.12 1.05
CA ASN A 35 -1.21 5.40 1.70
C ASN A 35 -2.19 6.25 0.86
N ALA A 36 -2.96 7.12 1.50
CA ALA A 36 -3.88 8.04 0.81
C ALA A 36 -3.13 9.01 -0.13
N GLY A 37 -1.87 9.32 0.20
CA GLY A 37 -0.96 10.12 -0.61
C GLY A 37 -0.11 9.32 -1.60
N ALA A 38 -0.40 8.04 -1.84
CA ALA A 38 0.25 7.25 -2.89
C ALA A 38 0.01 7.96 -4.23
N GLY A 39 0.99 8.77 -4.61
CA GLY A 39 0.92 9.67 -5.74
C GLY A 39 1.98 9.37 -6.77
N LEU A 40 1.99 10.19 -7.82
CA LEU A 40 2.92 10.10 -8.95
C LEU A 40 4.38 9.97 -8.51
N GLN A 41 4.77 10.62 -7.41
CA GLN A 41 6.15 10.60 -6.88
C GLN A 41 6.62 9.18 -6.54
N TRP A 42 5.84 8.43 -5.75
CA TRP A 42 6.15 7.05 -5.42
C TRP A 42 6.04 6.15 -6.64
N GLY A 43 5.07 6.39 -7.52
CA GLY A 43 4.99 5.70 -8.82
C GLY A 43 6.27 5.85 -9.65
N CYS A 44 6.81 7.07 -9.76
CA CYS A 44 8.05 7.36 -10.49
C CYS A 44 9.30 6.70 -9.88
N LEU A 45 9.33 6.50 -8.56
CA LEU A 45 10.45 5.83 -7.88
C LEU A 45 10.34 4.30 -7.94
N LEU A 46 9.14 3.75 -7.76
CA LEU A 46 8.92 2.31 -7.66
C LEU A 46 8.87 1.62 -9.02
N LEU A 47 8.45 2.32 -10.08
CA LEU A 47 8.32 1.75 -11.41
C LEU A 47 9.68 1.35 -12.02
N PRO A 48 10.75 2.17 -12.00
CA PRO A 48 12.07 1.76 -12.46
C PRO A 48 12.64 0.57 -11.69
N LEU A 49 12.45 0.54 -10.36
CA LEU A 49 12.88 -0.59 -9.53
C LEU A 49 12.16 -1.89 -9.92
N THR A 50 10.85 -1.80 -10.19
CA THR A 50 10.05 -2.93 -10.70
C THR A 50 10.59 -3.43 -12.04
N VAL A 51 10.91 -2.52 -12.97
CA VAL A 51 11.46 -2.86 -14.29
C VAL A 51 12.80 -3.60 -14.16
N VAL A 52 13.72 -3.09 -13.34
CA VAL A 52 15.02 -3.73 -13.08
C VAL A 52 14.85 -5.12 -12.47
N MET A 53 13.92 -5.26 -11.54
CA MET A 53 13.62 -6.54 -10.89
C MET A 53 13.05 -7.56 -11.88
N VAL A 54 12.10 -7.17 -12.72
CA VAL A 54 11.53 -8.03 -13.77
C VAL A 54 12.60 -8.44 -14.79
N ALA A 55 13.43 -7.50 -15.24
CA ALA A 55 14.53 -7.78 -16.16
C ALA A 55 15.55 -8.77 -15.57
N SER A 56 15.89 -8.62 -14.28
CA SER A 56 16.79 -9.52 -13.57
C SER A 56 16.24 -10.94 -13.48
N TRP A 57 14.95 -11.05 -13.16
CA TRP A 57 14.21 -12.32 -13.15
C TRP A 57 14.13 -12.96 -14.53
N PHE A 58 13.88 -12.17 -15.58
CA PHE A 58 13.86 -12.65 -16.97
C PHE A 58 15.23 -13.18 -17.41
N ARG A 59 16.31 -12.47 -17.09
CA ARG A 59 17.68 -12.93 -17.34
C ARG A 59 17.98 -14.26 -16.65
N CYS A 60 17.56 -14.42 -15.40
CA CYS A 60 17.71 -15.67 -14.66
C CYS A 60 16.95 -16.83 -15.33
N LEU A 61 15.73 -16.57 -15.83
CA LEU A 61 14.97 -17.57 -16.58
C LEU A 61 15.64 -17.98 -17.89
N VAL A 62 16.18 -17.03 -18.66
CA VAL A 62 16.88 -17.30 -19.93
C VAL A 62 18.14 -18.14 -19.68
N GLN A 63 18.93 -17.78 -18.67
CA GLN A 63 20.14 -18.56 -18.31
C GLN A 63 19.82 -19.99 -17.87
N LEU A 64 18.62 -20.22 -17.32
CA LEU A 64 18.14 -21.54 -16.92
C LEU A 64 17.40 -22.28 -18.04
N ALA A 65 17.13 -21.64 -19.18
CA ALA A 65 16.50 -22.26 -20.33
C ALA A 65 17.49 -23.10 -21.16
N ASP A 66 18.76 -22.69 -21.21
CA ASP A 66 19.83 -23.44 -21.87
C ASP A 66 20.28 -24.67 -21.06
N ALA A 67 19.96 -24.72 -19.77
CA ALA A 67 20.07 -25.93 -18.98
C ALA A 67 18.84 -26.81 -19.24
N GLU A 68 19.05 -27.98 -19.84
CA GLU A 68 18.08 -29.03 -20.24
C GLU A 68 17.03 -29.45 -19.17
N LYS A 69 17.06 -28.87 -17.97
CA LYS A 69 16.10 -29.04 -16.89
C LYS A 69 15.71 -27.69 -16.31
N ARG A 70 14.72 -27.04 -16.95
CA ARG A 70 14.01 -25.89 -16.35
C ARG A 70 13.41 -26.34 -15.01
N ASP A 71 14.07 -26.00 -13.91
CA ASP A 71 13.61 -26.37 -12.58
C ASP A 71 12.25 -25.70 -12.34
N ARG A 72 11.20 -26.53 -12.25
CA ARG A 72 9.82 -26.07 -12.04
C ARG A 72 9.70 -25.15 -10.83
N ARG A 73 10.60 -25.27 -9.83
CA ARG A 73 10.64 -24.39 -8.67
C ARG A 73 10.99 -22.95 -9.04
N VAL A 74 11.99 -22.75 -9.91
CA VAL A 74 12.38 -21.40 -10.34
C VAL A 74 11.27 -20.74 -11.14
N VAL A 75 10.58 -21.49 -11.99
CA VAL A 75 9.40 -20.98 -12.72
C VAL A 75 8.30 -20.56 -11.76
N LYS A 76 7.99 -21.37 -10.73
CA LYS A 76 7.01 -21.01 -9.69
C LYS A 76 7.42 -19.75 -8.93
N LEU A 77 8.68 -19.64 -8.54
CA LEU A 77 9.20 -18.46 -7.84
C LEU A 77 9.11 -17.20 -8.72
N TRP A 78 9.46 -17.32 -9.99
CA TRP A 78 9.31 -16.25 -10.97
C TRP A 78 7.85 -15.81 -11.10
N CYS A 79 6.92 -16.76 -11.29
CA CYS A 79 5.49 -16.47 -11.34
C CYS A 79 5.00 -15.76 -10.08
N GLY A 80 5.45 -16.21 -8.89
CA GLY A 80 5.13 -15.56 -7.62
C GLY A 80 5.65 -14.13 -7.54
N CYS A 81 6.90 -13.90 -7.95
CA CYS A 81 7.50 -12.56 -7.95
C CYS A 81 6.82 -11.62 -8.96
N THR A 82 6.47 -12.12 -10.15
CA THR A 82 5.69 -11.37 -11.14
C THR A 82 4.31 -11.03 -10.60
N ALA A 83 3.64 -11.97 -9.92
CA ALA A 83 2.35 -11.72 -9.28
C ALA A 83 2.45 -10.64 -8.19
N LEU A 84 3.49 -10.65 -7.35
CA LEU A 84 3.73 -9.58 -6.37
C LEU A 84 3.94 -8.22 -7.02
N GLY A 85 4.69 -8.16 -8.12
CA GLY A 85 4.87 -6.92 -8.90
C GLY A 85 3.55 -6.39 -9.46
N LEU A 86 2.69 -7.27 -9.98
CA LEU A 86 1.36 -6.90 -10.46
C LEU A 86 0.46 -6.39 -9.33
N VAL A 87 0.54 -6.97 -8.13
CA VAL A 87 -0.19 -6.48 -6.95
C VAL A 87 0.24 -5.07 -6.58
N ILE A 88 1.55 -4.79 -6.57
CA ILE A 88 2.07 -3.43 -6.32
C ILE A 88 1.59 -2.45 -7.40
N ALA A 89 1.65 -2.83 -8.67
CA ALA A 89 1.14 -2.01 -9.75
C ALA A 89 -0.36 -1.71 -9.57
N LEU A 90 -1.17 -2.74 -9.26
CA LEU A 90 -2.59 -2.59 -8.98
C LEU A 90 -2.83 -1.59 -7.84
N PHE A 91 -2.13 -1.73 -6.71
CA PHE A 91 -2.26 -0.81 -5.58
C PHE A 91 -1.77 0.61 -5.88
N THR A 92 -0.82 0.76 -6.81
CA THR A 92 -0.31 2.08 -7.22
C THR A 92 -1.32 2.83 -8.10
N PHE A 93 -2.03 2.12 -8.98
CA PHE A 93 -2.93 2.74 -9.96
C PHE A 93 -4.41 2.69 -9.58
N THR A 94 -4.77 1.99 -8.50
CA THR A 94 -6.16 1.85 -8.06
C THR A 94 -6.28 2.11 -6.56
N PRO A 95 -7.43 2.60 -6.07
CA PRO A 95 -7.64 2.83 -4.64
C PRO A 95 -7.77 1.53 -3.83
N VAL A 96 -7.70 0.35 -4.45
CA VAL A 96 -7.96 -0.94 -3.79
C VAL A 96 -7.08 -1.15 -2.55
N GLY A 97 -5.80 -0.77 -2.64
CA GLY A 97 -4.88 -0.86 -1.50
C GLY A 97 -5.30 0.03 -0.33
N LEU A 98 -5.69 1.27 -0.63
CA LEU A 98 -6.21 2.22 0.36
C LEU A 98 -7.53 1.73 0.95
N THR A 99 -8.48 1.32 0.11
CA THR A 99 -9.79 0.79 0.53
C THR A 99 -9.63 -0.41 1.45
N ALA A 100 -8.76 -1.37 1.12
CA ALA A 100 -8.49 -2.51 1.98
C ALA A 100 -7.90 -2.08 3.34
N ARG A 101 -6.99 -1.11 3.35
CA ARG A 101 -6.38 -0.59 4.58
C ARG A 101 -7.39 0.15 5.45
N VAL A 102 -8.28 0.95 4.86
CA VAL A 102 -9.40 1.60 5.55
C VAL A 102 -10.37 0.56 6.09
N TRP A 103 -10.70 -0.47 5.30
CA TRP A 103 -11.57 -1.58 5.72
C TRP A 103 -11.03 -2.29 6.96
N LEU A 104 -9.76 -2.68 6.95
CA LEU A 104 -9.08 -3.30 8.09
C LEU A 104 -8.96 -2.38 9.31
N SER A 105 -8.96 -1.07 9.11
CA SER A 105 -8.80 -0.07 10.18
C SER A 105 -10.12 0.59 10.60
N SER A 106 -11.24 0.19 10.02
CA SER A 106 -12.51 0.91 10.10
C SER A 106 -13.02 1.08 11.52
N GLY A 107 -12.93 0.03 12.34
CA GLY A 107 -13.32 0.09 13.76
C GLY A 107 -12.47 1.09 14.55
N SER A 108 -11.14 1.04 14.41
CA SER A 108 -10.24 1.97 15.10
C SER A 108 -10.40 3.41 14.63
N LEU A 109 -10.62 3.63 13.33
CA LEU A 109 -10.85 4.97 12.79
C LEU A 109 -12.21 5.55 13.22
N GLN A 110 -13.26 4.72 13.28
CA GLN A 110 -14.57 5.15 13.81
C GLN A 110 -14.51 5.48 15.29
N GLN A 111 -13.83 4.65 16.08
CA GLN A 111 -13.62 4.93 17.50
C GLN A 111 -12.89 6.26 17.68
N LEU A 112 -11.79 6.47 16.94
CA LEU A 112 -11.06 7.73 16.98
C LEU A 112 -11.95 8.91 16.53
N ALA A 113 -12.76 8.77 15.48
CA ALA A 113 -13.71 9.81 15.09
C ALA A 113 -14.68 10.16 16.22
N GLY A 114 -15.25 9.14 16.89
CA GLY A 114 -16.16 9.31 18.02
C GLY A 114 -15.53 10.01 19.23
N ASP A 115 -14.25 9.77 19.49
CA ASP A 115 -13.51 10.43 20.56
C ASP A 115 -13.20 11.91 20.25
N LEU A 116 -13.11 12.25 18.96
CA LEU A 116 -12.72 13.60 18.49
C LEU A 116 -13.91 14.55 18.33
N LEU A 117 -15.08 14.03 17.97
CA LEU A 117 -16.29 14.86 17.77
C LEU A 117 -16.69 15.71 19.00
N PRO A 118 -16.61 15.22 20.26
CA PRO A 118 -16.95 16.02 21.44
C PRO A 118 -15.93 17.10 21.78
N ALA A 119 -14.71 17.02 21.24
CA ALA A 119 -13.61 17.93 21.60
C ALA A 119 -13.69 19.30 20.92
N GLY A 120 -14.53 19.45 19.88
CA GLY A 120 -14.99 20.75 19.36
C GLY A 120 -13.99 21.60 18.57
N GLU A 121 -12.68 21.34 18.62
CA GLU A 121 -11.67 22.15 17.92
C GLU A 121 -10.41 21.36 17.51
N GLU A 122 -9.70 21.91 16.50
CA GLU A 122 -8.36 21.48 16.03
C GLU A 122 -7.43 21.23 17.20
N THR A 123 -7.31 19.97 17.61
CA THR A 123 -6.48 19.61 18.75
C THR A 123 -5.05 19.39 18.23
N PRO A 124 -4.03 19.87 18.95
CA PRO A 124 -2.66 19.92 18.44
C PRO A 124 -2.11 18.56 18.00
N THR A 125 -1.28 18.65 16.96
CA THR A 125 -0.42 17.63 16.32
C THR A 125 0.23 16.67 17.32
N VAL A 126 -0.47 15.61 17.67
CA VAL A 126 0.13 14.41 18.23
C VAL A 126 -0.14 13.31 17.23
N ASP A 127 0.92 12.76 16.66
CA ASP A 127 0.82 11.60 15.79
C ASP A 127 0.08 10.49 16.53
N ARG A 128 -1.09 10.10 16.01
CA ARG A 128 -1.91 9.02 16.58
C ARG A 128 -1.95 7.86 15.61
N ILE A 129 -1.80 6.65 16.14
CA ILE A 129 -1.97 5.44 15.35
C ILE A 129 -3.44 5.01 15.45
N ALA A 130 -4.11 4.91 14.30
CA ALA A 130 -5.48 4.43 14.18
C ALA A 130 -5.54 3.23 13.23
N GLY A 131 -5.49 2.03 13.80
CA GLY A 131 -5.38 0.79 13.02
C GLY A 131 -4.07 0.77 12.23
N LEU A 132 -4.16 0.71 10.91
CA LEU A 132 -3.00 0.72 10.00
C LEU A 132 -2.57 2.13 9.59
N PHE A 133 -3.17 3.20 10.11
CA PHE A 133 -2.82 4.58 9.74
C PHE A 133 -2.04 5.29 10.84
N LEU A 134 -1.04 6.06 10.43
CA LEU A 134 -0.48 7.13 11.24
C LEU A 134 -1.26 8.40 10.87
N VAL A 135 -1.95 8.99 11.84
CA VAL A 135 -2.73 10.21 11.71
C VAL A 135 -1.91 11.35 12.28
N GLU A 136 -1.44 12.24 11.41
CA GLU A 136 -0.56 13.37 11.75
C GLU A 136 -1.40 14.59 12.20
N LYS A 137 -2.55 14.78 11.55
CA LYS A 137 -3.51 15.84 11.84
C LYS A 137 -4.94 15.31 11.64
N TYR A 138 -5.90 15.95 12.27
CA TYR A 138 -7.31 15.81 11.92
C TYR A 138 -8.02 17.15 11.91
N GLU A 139 -9.15 17.20 11.21
CA GLU A 139 -10.09 18.32 11.22
C GLU A 139 -11.52 17.78 11.37
N THR A 140 -12.33 18.47 12.16
CA THR A 140 -13.73 18.10 12.43
C THR A 140 -14.66 19.17 11.85
N SER A 141 -15.77 18.75 11.26
CA SER A 141 -16.88 19.64 10.89
C SER A 141 -17.92 19.66 12.01
N ASN A 142 -18.63 20.79 12.17
CA ASN A 142 -19.75 20.92 13.09
C ASN A 142 -20.86 19.87 12.83
N ASP A 143 -20.97 19.41 11.58
CA ASP A 143 -21.98 18.42 11.18
C ASP A 143 -21.57 16.98 11.53
N GLY A 144 -20.34 16.74 12.01
CA GLY A 144 -19.87 15.40 12.41
C GLY A 144 -18.93 14.70 11.43
N ALA A 145 -18.44 15.40 10.40
CA ALA A 145 -17.41 14.88 9.50
C ALA A 145 -16.02 14.96 10.14
N VAL A 146 -15.15 13.97 9.91
CA VAL A 146 -13.78 13.95 10.45
C VAL A 146 -12.78 13.61 9.35
N ALA A 147 -11.90 14.56 9.03
CA ALA A 147 -10.83 14.40 8.06
C ALA A 147 -9.55 13.95 8.78
N PHE A 148 -9.05 12.75 8.48
CA PHE A 148 -7.79 12.22 9.00
C PHE A 148 -6.67 12.42 7.98
N TYR A 149 -5.67 13.22 8.33
CA TYR A 149 -4.49 13.47 7.52
C TYR A 149 -3.45 12.40 7.81
N THR A 150 -3.13 11.57 6.80
CA THR A 150 -2.33 10.36 7.01
C THR A 150 -0.99 10.37 6.29
N CYS A 151 -0.73 11.41 5.49
CA CYS A 151 0.50 11.53 4.72
C CYS A 151 0.70 12.97 4.23
N GLU A 152 1.91 13.48 4.39
CA GLU A 152 2.39 14.63 3.63
C GLU A 152 2.69 14.21 2.18
N SER A 153 1.94 14.75 1.21
CA SER A 153 2.34 14.65 -0.20
C SER A 153 3.33 15.79 -0.48
N GLY A 154 4.62 15.45 -0.34
CA GLY A 154 5.73 16.38 -0.08
C GLY A 154 5.88 17.61 -0.97
N MET A 155 5.15 17.77 -2.08
CA MET A 155 5.24 18.99 -2.90
C MET A 155 4.25 20.09 -2.50
N CYS A 156 2.96 19.83 -2.30
CA CYS A 156 2.01 20.93 -2.05
C CYS A 156 0.71 20.54 -1.31
N ASN A 157 0.37 19.26 -1.12
CA ASN A 157 -0.94 18.89 -0.57
C ASN A 157 -0.80 17.86 0.53
N ARG A 158 -1.71 17.84 1.51
CA ARG A 158 -1.88 16.67 2.36
C ARG A 158 -2.98 15.79 1.79
N ALA A 159 -2.84 14.49 2.00
CA ALA A 159 -3.84 13.50 1.61
C ALA A 159 -4.26 12.68 2.82
N GLY A 160 -5.50 12.23 2.79
CA GLY A 160 -6.08 11.57 3.94
C GLY A 160 -7.33 10.77 3.63
N VAL A 161 -7.94 10.31 4.72
CA VAL A 161 -9.19 9.57 4.72
C VAL A 161 -10.22 10.40 5.48
N LEU A 162 -11.37 10.65 4.86
CA LEU A 162 -12.47 11.40 5.41
C LEU A 162 -13.57 10.43 5.88
N TYR A 163 -13.97 10.56 7.14
CA TYR A 163 -15.19 10.00 7.67
C TYR A 163 -16.34 10.98 7.45
N LEU A 164 -17.32 10.60 6.63
CA LEU A 164 -18.47 11.41 6.29
C LEU A 164 -19.76 10.60 6.50
N PRO A 165 -20.38 10.67 7.70
CA PRO A 165 -21.65 10.00 7.95
C PRO A 165 -22.79 10.62 7.12
N PRO A 166 -23.91 9.88 6.90
CA PRO A 166 -25.02 10.37 6.10
C PRO A 166 -25.59 11.70 6.63
N GLY A 167 -25.84 12.64 5.74
CA GLY A 167 -26.40 13.96 6.09
C GLY A 167 -25.37 14.98 6.57
N THR A 168 -24.08 14.65 6.56
CA THR A 168 -23.01 15.58 6.95
C THR A 168 -22.33 16.22 5.74
N THR A 169 -21.77 17.41 5.94
CA THR A 169 -20.98 18.09 4.91
C THR A 169 -19.48 17.94 5.18
N PRO A 170 -18.66 17.74 4.12
CA PRO A 170 -17.22 17.70 4.28
C PRO A 170 -16.71 19.07 4.76
N PRO A 171 -15.62 19.12 5.56
CA PRO A 171 -14.97 20.37 5.92
C PRO A 171 -14.64 21.22 4.67
N SER A 172 -14.78 22.54 4.76
CA SER A 172 -14.55 23.45 3.62
C SER A 172 -13.11 23.47 3.13
N SER A 173 -12.16 23.09 3.99
CA SER A 173 -10.73 22.92 3.69
C SER A 173 -10.44 21.71 2.80
N VAL A 174 -11.31 20.70 2.78
CA VAL A 174 -11.02 19.43 2.10
C VAL A 174 -11.76 19.31 0.78
N ARG A 175 -11.05 18.79 -0.23
CA ARG A 175 -11.63 18.39 -1.50
C ARG A 175 -11.77 16.87 -1.53
N VAL A 176 -13.01 16.39 -1.45
CA VAL A 176 -13.35 14.98 -1.65
C VAL A 176 -13.00 14.59 -3.08
N GLU A 177 -12.22 13.53 -3.24
CA GLU A 177 -11.79 13.04 -4.56
C GLU A 177 -12.53 11.78 -4.95
N GLU A 178 -12.55 10.78 -4.06
CA GLU A 178 -13.03 9.44 -4.40
C GLU A 178 -13.74 8.81 -3.20
N HIS A 179 -14.85 8.11 -3.46
CA HIS A 179 -15.52 7.30 -2.46
C HIS A 179 -14.82 5.95 -2.33
N LEU A 180 -14.48 5.53 -1.11
CA LEU A 180 -13.82 4.26 -0.88
C LEU A 180 -14.85 3.15 -0.63
N TYR A 181 -15.64 3.30 0.44
CA TYR A 181 -16.80 2.48 0.76
C TYR A 181 -17.49 3.03 2.02
N GLY A 182 -18.78 2.73 2.21
CA GLY A 182 -19.51 3.16 3.41
C GLY A 182 -19.37 4.68 3.65
N PRO A 183 -19.05 5.14 4.88
CA PRO A 183 -18.84 6.55 5.19
C PRO A 183 -17.42 7.05 4.87
N TRP A 184 -16.60 6.28 4.16
CA TRP A 184 -15.18 6.59 3.96
C TRP A 184 -14.88 7.10 2.57
N TYR A 185 -14.14 8.20 2.52
CA TYR A 185 -13.74 8.87 1.30
C TYR A 185 -12.24 9.18 1.32
N ARG A 186 -11.63 9.23 0.14
CA ARG A 186 -10.32 9.81 -0.07
C ARG A 186 -10.49 11.31 -0.32
N PHE A 187 -9.63 12.11 0.28
CA PHE A 187 -9.62 13.56 0.05
C PHE A 187 -8.21 14.10 -0.13
N TRP A 188 -8.15 15.27 -0.76
CA TRP A 188 -6.97 16.13 -0.81
C TRP A 188 -7.23 17.44 -0.09
N TRP A 189 -6.22 17.92 0.60
CA TRP A 189 -6.24 19.25 1.18
C TRP A 189 -5.92 20.29 0.11
N LYS A 190 -6.70 21.36 0.05
CA LYS A 190 -6.45 22.52 -0.80
C LYS A 190 -6.09 23.70 0.11
N TRP A 191 -4.93 24.31 -0.12
CA TRP A 191 -4.56 25.59 0.49
C TRP A 191 -5.51 26.70 0.04
#